data_AF-A0A3N5XPL8-F1
#
_entry.id   AF-A0A3N5XPL8-F1
#
_cell.length_a   1.000
_cell.length_b   1.000
_cell.length_c   1.000
_cell.angle_alpha   90.00
_cell.angle_beta   90.00
_cell.angle_gamma   90.00
#
_symmetry.space_group_name_H-M   'P 1'
#
loop_
_entity.id
_entity.type
_entity.pdbx_description
1 polymer ?
#
loop_
_entity_poly.entity_id
_entity_poly.type
_entity_poly.pdbx_seq_one_letter_code
_entity_poly.pdbx_strand_id
1 'polypeptide(L)'
;MRKFILLLLLSATLHLPLQAQRSDETAKLRIAASQYEIIGLLMQKHEYSQVVGEYRKILALNLDLESEKPLVQATWVIVDGLRQVGQYGLGIQIIDEALSGVRLSESKFFLMMAKGKVLKDQGKLQEAIEIFRKAQQFAPAATGVEK
;
A
#
# COMPACT_ATOMS: atom_id res chain seq x y z
N MET A 1 -16.95 28.05 40.27
CA MET A 1 -17.34 27.05 39.24
C MET A 1 -17.38 27.64 37.82
N ARG A 2 -16.39 28.44 37.39
CA ARG A 2 -16.38 29.08 36.04
C ARG A 2 -15.14 28.76 35.19
N LYS A 3 -14.16 28.04 35.75
CA LYS A 3 -12.93 27.66 35.04
C LYS A 3 -12.98 26.26 34.39
N PHE A 4 -14.02 25.47 34.65
CA PHE A 4 -14.18 24.12 34.09
C PHE A 4 -14.93 24.08 32.74
N ILE A 5 -15.69 25.12 32.38
CA ILE A 5 -16.48 25.15 31.14
C ILE A 5 -15.60 25.50 29.92
N LEU A 6 -14.49 26.22 30.12
CA LEU A 6 -13.58 26.58 29.03
C LEU A 6 -12.77 25.40 28.49
N LEU A 7 -12.56 24.34 29.29
CA LEU A 7 -11.81 23.15 28.90
C LEU A 7 -12.65 22.15 28.08
N LEU A 8 -13.98 22.18 28.20
CA LEU A 8 -14.91 21.33 27.45
C LEU A 8 -15.19 21.86 26.02
N LEU A 9 -15.04 23.15 25.79
CA LEU A 9 -15.20 23.75 24.45
C LEU A 9 -13.95 23.61 23.58
N LEU A 10 -12.76 23.52 24.20
CA LEU A 10 -11.50 23.33 23.48
C LEU A 10 -11.30 21.88 23.00
N SER A 11 -11.90 20.89 23.68
CA SER A 11 -11.90 19.50 23.22
C SER A 11 -12.92 19.25 22.10
N ALA A 12 -14.06 19.94 22.12
CA ALA A 12 -15.11 19.80 21.11
C ALA A 12 -14.71 20.31 19.72
N THR A 13 -13.86 21.35 19.64
CA THR A 13 -13.39 21.90 18.35
C THR A 13 -12.33 21.04 17.66
N LEU A 14 -11.57 20.24 18.42
CA LEU A 14 -10.58 19.29 17.89
C LEU A 14 -11.19 17.96 17.44
N HIS A 15 -12.38 17.59 17.91
CA HIS A 15 -13.03 16.32 17.57
C HIS A 15 -13.72 16.30 16.20
N LEU A 16 -14.29 17.43 15.75
CA LEU A 16 -14.97 17.53 14.45
C LEU A 16 -14.07 17.31 13.22
N PRO A 17 -12.88 17.95 13.10
CA PRO A 17 -12.03 17.77 11.92
C PRO A 17 -11.49 16.34 11.79
N LEU A 18 -11.17 15.70 12.94
CA LEU A 18 -10.64 14.33 12.94
C LEU A 18 -11.71 13.30 12.55
N GLN A 19 -12.96 13.50 12.98
CA GLN A 19 -14.06 12.60 12.60
C GLN A 19 -14.43 12.73 11.12
N ALA A 20 -14.45 13.95 10.58
CA ALA A 20 -14.68 14.18 9.16
C ALA A 20 -13.56 13.58 8.29
N GLN A 21 -12.30 13.77 8.68
CA GLN A 21 -11.14 13.18 7.99
C GLN A 21 -11.19 11.65 8.00
N ARG A 22 -11.50 11.02 9.14
CA ARG A 22 -11.68 9.55 9.21
C ARG A 22 -12.82 9.04 8.33
N SER A 23 -13.91 9.80 8.20
CA SER A 23 -15.03 9.41 7.34
C SER A 23 -14.67 9.48 5.85
N ASP A 24 -13.89 10.48 5.44
CA ASP A 24 -13.35 10.60 4.07
C ASP A 24 -12.39 9.44 3.74
N GLU A 25 -11.48 9.12 4.67
CA GLU A 25 -10.53 8.02 4.48
C GLU A 25 -11.24 6.66 4.37
N THR A 26 -12.27 6.44 5.18
CA THR A 26 -13.09 5.22 5.10
C THR A 26 -13.76 5.09 3.73
N ALA A 27 -14.23 6.20 3.14
CA ALA A 27 -14.83 6.18 1.81
C ALA A 27 -13.79 5.81 0.74
N LYS A 28 -12.57 6.38 0.80
CA LYS A 28 -11.46 6.00 -0.09
C LYS A 28 -11.11 4.52 0.04
N LEU A 29 -11.01 4.00 1.25
CA LEU A 29 -10.72 2.57 1.47
C LEU A 29 -11.79 1.65 0.86
N ARG A 30 -13.07 2.04 0.90
CA ARG A 30 -14.14 1.29 0.22
C ARG A 30 -14.00 1.32 -1.29
N ILE A 31 -13.60 2.46 -1.86
CA ILE A 31 -13.29 2.56 -3.30
C ILE A 31 -12.07 1.70 -3.63
N ALA A 32 -11.00 1.77 -2.83
CA ALA A 32 -9.81 0.94 -3.02
C ALA A 32 -10.15 -0.56 -2.99
N ALA A 33 -11.02 -0.97 -2.06
CA ALA A 33 -11.49 -2.35 -1.96
C ALA A 33 -12.27 -2.77 -3.22
N SER A 34 -13.15 -1.93 -3.76
CA SER A 34 -13.88 -2.27 -4.99
C SER A 34 -12.94 -2.35 -6.21
N GLN A 35 -11.95 -1.46 -6.31
CA GLN A 35 -10.92 -1.54 -7.36
C GLN A 35 -10.08 -2.82 -7.25
N TYR A 36 -9.74 -3.23 -6.03
CA TYR A 36 -9.04 -4.48 -5.79
C TYR A 36 -9.85 -5.70 -6.28
N GLU A 37 -11.15 -5.75 -6.01
CA GLU A 37 -12.02 -6.82 -6.53
C GLU A 37 -12.09 -6.83 -8.06
N ILE A 38 -12.18 -5.65 -8.69
CA ILE A 38 -12.14 -5.52 -10.16
C ILE A 38 -10.82 -6.08 -10.70
N ILE A 39 -9.69 -5.72 -10.10
CA ILE A 39 -8.38 -6.26 -10.49
C ILE A 39 -8.35 -7.79 -10.37
N GLY A 40 -8.88 -8.35 -9.28
CA GLY A 40 -8.98 -9.79 -9.09
C GLY A 40 -9.77 -10.47 -10.22
N LEU A 41 -10.92 -9.90 -10.61
CA LEU A 41 -11.72 -10.40 -11.72
C LEU A 41 -11.00 -10.28 -13.06
N LEU A 42 -10.30 -9.17 -13.32
CA LEU A 42 -9.49 -9.00 -14.53
C LEU A 42 -8.39 -10.08 -14.61
N MET A 43 -7.73 -10.38 -13.50
CA MET A 43 -6.70 -11.42 -13.44
C MET A 43 -7.27 -12.81 -13.70
N GLN A 44 -8.46 -13.12 -13.16
CA GLN A 44 -9.17 -14.39 -13.43
C GLN A 44 -9.56 -14.52 -14.90
N LYS A 45 -9.93 -13.41 -15.56
CA LYS A 45 -10.25 -13.36 -16.99
C LYS A 45 -9.03 -13.26 -17.90
N HIS A 46 -7.81 -13.25 -17.33
CA HIS A 46 -6.55 -13.02 -18.04
C HIS A 46 -6.47 -11.66 -18.77
N GLU A 47 -7.26 -10.68 -18.36
CA GLU A 47 -7.31 -9.33 -18.94
C GLU A 47 -6.23 -8.41 -18.32
N TYR A 48 -4.97 -8.85 -18.38
CA TYR A 48 -3.86 -8.22 -17.66
C TYR A 48 -3.55 -6.78 -18.09
N SER A 49 -3.88 -6.40 -19.33
CA SER A 49 -3.66 -5.04 -19.86
C SER A 49 -4.42 -3.97 -19.07
N GLN A 50 -5.53 -4.34 -18.41
CA GLN A 50 -6.36 -3.41 -17.64
C GLN A 50 -5.94 -3.32 -16.17
N VAL A 51 -5.20 -4.30 -15.65
CA VAL A 51 -4.84 -4.40 -14.21
C VAL A 51 -4.14 -3.15 -13.71
N VAL A 52 -3.14 -2.65 -14.47
CA VAL A 52 -2.40 -1.44 -14.08
C VAL A 52 -3.31 -0.21 -14.05
N GLY A 53 -4.27 -0.11 -14.99
CA GLY A 53 -5.21 1.00 -15.05
C GLY A 53 -6.10 1.07 -13.81
N GLU A 54 -6.66 -0.08 -13.40
CA GLU A 54 -7.46 -0.17 -12.18
C GLU A 54 -6.61 0.03 -10.91
N TYR A 55 -5.37 -0.48 -10.89
CA TYR A 55 -4.46 -0.26 -9.77
C TYR A 55 -4.11 1.21 -9.56
N ARG A 56 -3.90 1.97 -10.65
CA ARG A 56 -3.68 3.42 -10.57
C ARG A 56 -4.84 4.19 -9.97
N LYS A 57 -6.08 3.70 -10.13
CA LYS A 57 -7.24 4.31 -9.46
C LYS A 57 -7.13 4.18 -7.95
N ILE A 58 -6.55 3.10 -7.42
CA ILE A 58 -6.25 2.95 -6.00
C ILE A 58 -5.22 4.00 -5.57
N LEU A 59 -4.12 4.12 -6.31
CA LEU A 59 -3.07 5.11 -5.98
C LEU A 59 -3.57 6.56 -6.03
N ALA A 60 -4.48 6.86 -6.96
CA ALA A 60 -5.06 8.18 -7.11
C ALA A 60 -5.95 8.62 -5.93
N LEU A 61 -6.34 7.70 -5.04
CA LEU A 61 -7.10 8.04 -3.83
C LEU A 61 -6.26 8.80 -2.81
N ASN A 62 -4.92 8.78 -2.94
CA ASN A 62 -3.98 9.46 -2.06
C ASN A 62 -4.26 9.14 -0.58
N LEU A 63 -4.26 7.84 -0.29
CA LEU A 63 -4.50 7.28 1.03
C LEU A 63 -3.51 7.85 2.05
N ASP A 64 -3.96 7.99 3.29
CA ASP A 64 -3.14 8.47 4.38
C ASP A 64 -2.07 7.45 4.84
N LEU A 65 -1.22 7.87 5.79
CA LEU A 65 -0.15 7.03 6.31
C LEU A 65 -0.67 5.76 6.98
N GLU A 66 -1.79 5.84 7.70
CA GLU A 66 -2.41 4.69 8.38
C GLU A 66 -2.91 3.65 7.35
N SER A 67 -3.24 4.11 6.14
CA SER A 67 -3.77 3.33 5.04
C SER A 67 -2.70 2.77 4.08
N GLU A 68 -1.42 3.06 4.30
CA GLU A 68 -0.33 2.46 3.50
C GLU A 68 -0.25 0.94 3.68
N LYS A 69 -0.51 0.43 4.90
CA LYS A 69 -0.43 -1.02 5.15
C LYS A 69 -1.48 -1.81 4.36
N PRO A 70 -2.77 -1.43 4.34
CA PRO A 70 -3.76 -2.00 3.43
C PRO A 70 -3.35 -1.92 1.95
N LEU A 71 -2.80 -0.78 1.51
CA LEU A 71 -2.31 -0.61 0.13
C LEU A 71 -1.19 -1.62 -0.19
N VAL A 72 -0.20 -1.76 0.68
CA VAL A 72 0.91 -2.71 0.54
C VAL A 72 0.40 -4.14 0.50
N GLN A 73 -0.58 -4.49 1.36
CA GLN A 73 -1.19 -5.81 1.36
C GLN A 73 -1.90 -6.11 0.03
N ALA A 74 -2.72 -5.19 -0.47
CA ALA A 74 -3.38 -5.35 -1.77
C ALA A 74 -2.37 -5.49 -2.90
N THR A 75 -1.33 -4.65 -2.88
CA THR A 75 -0.22 -4.67 -3.86
C THR A 75 0.47 -6.03 -3.87
N TRP A 76 0.75 -6.59 -2.70
CA TRP A 76 1.37 -7.89 -2.56
C TRP A 76 0.53 -8.99 -3.20
N VAL A 77 -0.78 -9.03 -2.95
CA VAL A 77 -1.66 -10.06 -3.49
C VAL A 77 -1.76 -9.96 -5.01
N ILE A 78 -1.92 -8.75 -5.56
CA ILE A 78 -1.99 -8.52 -7.00
C ILE A 78 -0.68 -8.96 -7.67
N VAL A 79 0.46 -8.55 -7.10
CA VAL A 79 1.79 -8.92 -7.62
C VAL A 79 2.03 -10.42 -7.54
N ASP A 80 1.63 -11.08 -6.45
CA ASP A 80 1.79 -12.53 -6.33
C ASP A 80 0.97 -13.27 -7.38
N GLY A 81 -0.28 -12.87 -7.61
CA GLY A 81 -1.09 -13.44 -8.68
C GLY A 81 -0.47 -13.20 -10.07
N LEU A 82 0.08 -12.01 -10.34
CA LEU A 82 0.78 -11.73 -11.61
C LEU A 82 2.05 -12.58 -11.77
N ARG A 83 2.80 -12.84 -10.68
CA ARG A 83 3.96 -13.74 -10.70
C ARG A 83 3.59 -15.16 -11.07
N GLN A 84 2.49 -15.68 -10.50
CA GLN A 84 2.04 -17.05 -10.75
C GLN A 84 1.70 -17.32 -12.23
N VAL A 85 1.29 -16.28 -12.96
CA VAL A 85 0.95 -16.36 -14.40
C VAL A 85 2.04 -15.81 -15.32
N GLY A 86 3.25 -15.55 -14.78
CA GLY A 86 4.40 -15.07 -15.56
C GLY A 86 4.33 -13.61 -16.02
N GLN A 87 3.35 -12.83 -15.54
CA GLN A 87 3.17 -11.40 -15.87
C GLN A 87 4.09 -10.52 -15.04
N TYR A 88 5.38 -10.85 -15.05
CA TYR A 88 6.36 -10.25 -14.15
C TYR A 88 6.62 -8.76 -14.45
N GLY A 89 6.55 -8.34 -15.72
CA GLY A 89 6.73 -6.94 -16.10
C GLY A 89 5.65 -6.03 -15.47
N LEU A 90 4.39 -6.48 -15.51
CA LEU A 90 3.28 -5.80 -14.85
C LEU A 90 3.44 -5.80 -13.33
N GLY A 91 3.89 -6.92 -12.75
CA GLY A 91 4.20 -7.00 -11.33
C GLY A 91 5.24 -5.96 -10.89
N ILE A 92 6.36 -5.83 -11.63
CA ILE A 92 7.38 -4.81 -11.36
C ILE A 92 6.81 -3.40 -11.50
N GLN A 93 6.02 -3.16 -12.56
CA GLN A 93 5.41 -1.85 -12.78
C GLN A 93 4.50 -1.43 -11.61
N ILE A 94 3.62 -2.32 -11.16
CA ILE A 94 2.74 -2.07 -10.01
C ILE A 94 3.55 -1.75 -8.76
N ILE A 95 4.63 -2.49 -8.50
CA ILE A 95 5.49 -2.25 -7.35
C ILE A 95 6.19 -0.88 -7.45
N ASP A 96 6.71 -0.52 -8.62
CA ASP A 96 7.42 0.74 -8.81
C ASP A 96 6.48 1.95 -8.67
N GLU A 97 5.26 1.84 -9.18
CA GLU A 97 4.22 2.86 -8.97
C GLU A 97 3.84 2.95 -7.48
N ALA A 98 3.67 1.82 -6.78
CA ALA A 98 3.40 1.79 -5.34
C ALA A 98 4.54 2.42 -4.51
N LEU A 99 5.80 2.07 -4.81
CA LEU A 99 6.99 2.58 -4.15
C LEU A 99 7.11 4.11 -4.25
N SER A 100 6.62 4.70 -5.34
CA SER A 100 6.62 6.15 -5.53
C SER A 100 5.62 6.88 -4.61
N GLY A 101 4.57 6.18 -4.15
CA GLY A 101 3.51 6.75 -3.32
C GLY A 101 3.69 6.54 -1.81
N VAL A 102 4.35 5.45 -1.40
CA VAL A 102 4.50 5.13 0.04
C VAL A 102 5.62 5.91 0.72
N ARG A 103 5.40 6.25 1.98
CA ARG A 103 6.30 7.06 2.80
C ARG A 103 6.95 6.23 3.90
N LEU A 104 6.23 5.29 4.51
CA LEU A 104 6.72 4.49 5.63
C LEU A 104 7.85 3.55 5.19
N SER A 105 8.89 3.43 6.03
CA SER A 105 9.98 2.49 5.80
C SER A 105 9.47 1.05 5.74
N GLU A 106 8.56 0.67 6.65
CA GLU A 106 7.96 -0.66 6.64
C GLU A 106 7.24 -0.96 5.31
N SER A 107 6.47 0.00 4.77
CA SER A 107 5.83 -0.14 3.45
C SER A 107 6.85 -0.37 2.34
N LYS A 108 7.92 0.43 2.33
CA LYS A 108 9.02 0.29 1.35
C LYS A 108 9.69 -1.07 1.46
N PHE A 109 9.96 -1.55 2.69
CA PHE A 109 10.53 -2.87 2.92
C PHE A 109 9.70 -3.97 2.24
N PHE A 110 8.39 -4.02 2.51
CA PHE A 110 7.53 -5.06 1.97
C PHE A 110 7.39 -4.98 0.44
N LEU A 111 7.29 -3.78 -0.14
CA LEU A 111 7.25 -3.61 -1.59
C LEU A 111 8.57 -4.02 -2.26
N MET A 112 9.72 -3.71 -1.64
CA MET A 112 11.01 -4.17 -2.15
C MET A 112 11.18 -5.69 -2.04
N MET A 113 10.68 -6.30 -0.96
CA MET A 113 10.61 -7.76 -0.84
C MET A 113 9.77 -8.36 -1.96
N ALA A 114 8.62 -7.75 -2.30
CA ALA A 114 7.80 -8.20 -3.43
C ALA A 114 8.58 -8.10 -4.76
N LYS A 115 9.27 -6.98 -5.01
CA LYS A 115 10.11 -6.80 -6.22
C LYS A 115 11.21 -7.84 -6.33
N GLY A 116 11.92 -8.11 -5.24
CA GLY A 116 12.94 -9.16 -5.20
C GLY A 116 12.38 -10.54 -5.52
N LYS A 117 11.16 -10.86 -5.06
CA LYS A 117 10.48 -12.11 -5.42
C LYS A 117 10.11 -12.18 -6.90
N VAL A 118 9.60 -11.09 -7.49
CA VAL A 118 9.32 -11.04 -8.94
C VAL A 118 10.60 -11.29 -9.75
N LEU A 119 11.70 -10.62 -9.40
CA LEU A 119 12.98 -10.78 -10.09
C LEU A 119 13.55 -12.20 -9.93
N LYS A 120 13.42 -12.79 -8.74
CA LYS A 120 13.81 -14.18 -8.50
C LYS A 120 13.06 -15.13 -9.43
N ASP A 121 11.75 -14.97 -9.54
CA ASP A 121 10.92 -15.85 -10.39
C ASP A 121 11.19 -15.63 -11.89
N GLN A 122 11.61 -14.42 -12.30
CA GLN A 122 12.14 -14.15 -13.65
C GLN A 122 13.51 -14.80 -13.92
N GLY A 123 14.15 -15.43 -12.93
CA GLY A 123 15.52 -15.97 -13.05
C GLY A 123 16.64 -14.93 -12.90
N LYS A 124 16.30 -13.67 -12.59
CA LYS A 124 17.25 -12.57 -12.39
C LYS A 124 17.80 -12.56 -10.97
N LEU A 125 18.49 -13.64 -10.60
CA LEU A 125 18.90 -13.90 -9.22
C LEU A 125 19.82 -12.82 -8.64
N GLN A 126 20.74 -12.28 -9.44
CA GLN A 126 21.66 -11.23 -9.00
C GLN A 126 20.92 -9.93 -8.66
N GLU A 127 20.01 -9.48 -9.54
CA GLU A 127 19.17 -8.30 -9.29
C GLU A 127 18.25 -8.52 -8.08
N ALA A 128 17.70 -9.73 -7.92
CA ALA A 128 16.88 -10.07 -6.75
C ALA A 128 17.68 -9.94 -5.45
N ILE A 129 18.92 -10.45 -5.41
CA ILE A 129 19.82 -10.31 -4.25
C ILE A 129 20.08 -8.84 -3.93
N GLU A 130 20.34 -8.01 -4.95
CA GLU A 130 20.55 -6.58 -4.76
C GLU A 130 19.31 -5.88 -4.20
N ILE A 131 18.13 -6.20 -4.72
CA ILE A 131 16.87 -5.66 -4.21
C ILE A 131 16.62 -6.11 -2.76
N PHE A 132 16.87 -7.37 -2.41
CA PHE A 132 16.73 -7.83 -1.03
C PHE A 132 17.71 -7.14 -0.08
N ARG A 133 18.95 -6.87 -0.52
CA ARG A 133 19.91 -6.09 0.27
C ARG A 133 19.44 -4.65 0.46
N LYS A 134 18.92 -4.01 -0.58
CA LYS A 134 18.35 -2.66 -0.46
C LYS A 134 17.13 -2.65 0.45
N ALA A 135 16.29 -3.69 0.43
CA ALA A 135 15.14 -3.82 1.32
C ALA A 135 15.56 -3.76 2.79
N GLN A 136 16.69 -4.37 3.17
CA GLN A 136 17.20 -4.35 4.56
C GLN A 136 17.42 -2.93 5.12
N GLN A 137 17.65 -1.92 4.26
CA GLN A 137 17.78 -0.52 4.68
C GLN A 137 16.47 0.05 5.24
N PHE A 138 15.34 -0.59 4.93
CA PHE A 138 14.00 -0.23 5.36
C PHE A 138 13.41 -1.21 6.37
N ALA A 139 14.17 -2.23 6.77
CA ALA A 139 13.67 -3.27 7.66
C ALA A 139 13.15 -2.65 8.98
N PRO A 140 11.97 -3.09 9.45
CA PRO A 140 11.49 -2.67 10.77
C PRO A 140 12.55 -3.07 11.81
N ALA A 141 12.81 -2.16 12.75
CA ALA A 141 13.77 -2.43 13.82
C ALA A 141 13.38 -3.74 14.52
N ALA A 142 14.34 -4.64 14.74
CA ALA A 142 14.11 -5.94 15.36
C ALA A 142 13.50 -5.85 16.78
N THR A 143 13.49 -4.64 17.37
CA THR A 143 12.81 -4.31 18.61
C THR A 143 11.47 -3.64 18.30
N GLY A 144 10.38 -4.42 18.31
CA GLY A 144 9.02 -3.93 18.21
C GLY A 144 8.61 -3.08 19.42
N VAL A 145 9.20 -1.89 19.54
CA VAL A 145 8.72 -0.82 20.42
C VAL A 145 8.88 0.48 19.64
N GLU A 146 7.95 0.75 18.75
CA GLU A 146 7.64 2.14 18.41
C GLU A 146 7.01 2.76 19.67
N LYS A 147 7.68 3.78 20.21
CA LYS A 147 7.17 4.59 21.33
C LYS A 147 6.18 5.64 20.83
#